data_AF-A0A3L7Q2H4-F1
#
_entry.id   AF-A0A3L7Q2H4-F1
#
_cell.length_a   1.000
_cell.length_b   1.000
_cell.length_c   1.000
_cell.angle_alpha   90.00
_cell.angle_beta   90.00
_cell.angle_gamma   90.00
#
_symmetry.space_group_name_H-M   'P 1'
#
loop_
_entity.id
_entity.type
_entity.pdbx_description
1 polymer ?
#
loop_
_entity_poly.entity_id
_entity_poly.type
_entity_poly.pdbx_seq_one_letter_code
_entity_poly.pdbx_strand_id
1 'polypeptide(L)'
;MEVTQFPRLSLRLGAGPLSTRSDVSMNPPTRSELLVHWTGRDCKDPHLFIERLKSIYENGLYYTDSNFYNLHGVGGDAPSECKLPHLPSICFTELRLRHAHRFSKRYGTLGIVFQRAYLIKKGGANPVFYIHSGNSGIVNTHVVRLSNSSEINSENTTSNDQKYILSFCKPMSKPEQGDLVYFEEHEWRMVVFQSWETNGNFLPLEFRSCKRSPTERSFYFEHHEVQAIVFPDKETRRMAMKDPTMQRHFNDHAPQLIDLDLCHNV
;
A
#
# COMPACT_ATOMS: atom_id res chain seq x y z
N MET A 1 36.59 -10.97 8.55
CA MET A 1 35.12 -11.09 8.45
C MET A 1 34.81 -11.38 7.01
N GLU A 2 34.54 -12.65 6.69
CA GLU A 2 34.19 -13.07 5.34
C GLU A 2 32.88 -12.42 4.92
N VAL A 3 32.89 -11.78 3.75
CA VAL A 3 31.67 -11.35 3.06
C VAL A 3 31.01 -12.62 2.58
N THR A 4 30.03 -13.11 3.34
CA THR A 4 29.11 -14.16 2.87
C THR A 4 28.47 -13.65 1.59
N GLN A 5 28.81 -14.27 0.45
CA GLN A 5 28.10 -14.08 -0.80
C GLN A 5 26.63 -14.44 -0.52
N PHE A 6 25.77 -13.43 -0.52
CA PHE A 6 24.33 -13.67 -0.47
C PHE A 6 23.98 -14.55 -1.68
N PRO A 7 23.28 -15.68 -1.49
CA PRO A 7 22.77 -16.43 -2.63
C PRO A 7 21.95 -15.47 -3.48
N ARG A 8 22.15 -15.49 -4.81
CA ARG A 8 21.26 -14.81 -5.76
C ARG A 8 19.84 -15.07 -5.29
N LEU A 9 19.07 -13.99 -5.07
CA LEU A 9 17.66 -13.99 -4.69
C LEU A 9 16.84 -14.79 -5.72
N SER A 10 16.94 -16.10 -5.66
CA SER A 10 15.95 -17.02 -6.19
C SER A 10 14.88 -17.05 -5.12
N LEU A 11 13.94 -16.11 -5.18
CA LEU A 11 12.65 -16.22 -4.52
C LEU A 11 12.00 -17.52 -5.02
N ARG A 12 12.33 -18.65 -4.39
CA ARG A 12 11.63 -19.91 -4.60
C ARG A 12 10.30 -19.75 -3.89
N LEU A 13 9.32 -19.23 -4.64
CA LEU A 13 7.91 -19.42 -4.32
C LEU A 13 7.70 -20.91 -4.05
N GLY A 14 7.14 -21.25 -2.89
CA GLY A 14 6.92 -22.63 -2.49
C GLY A 14 6.14 -23.37 -3.57
N ALA A 15 6.81 -24.29 -4.26
CA ALA A 15 6.18 -25.17 -5.23
C ALA A 15 5.34 -26.19 -4.45
N GLY A 16 4.04 -25.96 -4.39
CA GLY A 16 3.08 -27.02 -4.08
C GLY A 16 3.16 -28.15 -5.13
N PRO A 17 2.65 -29.36 -4.83
CA PRO A 17 2.80 -30.53 -5.68
C PRO A 17 2.29 -30.27 -7.11
N LEU A 18 3.23 -30.42 -8.05
CA LEU A 18 3.09 -30.10 -9.47
C LEU A 18 2.08 -31.01 -10.16
N SER A 19 0.95 -30.41 -10.54
CA SER A 19 0.09 -30.89 -11.62
C SER A 19 0.89 -30.82 -12.93
N THR A 20 0.95 -31.94 -13.66
CA THR A 20 1.63 -32.08 -14.96
C THR A 20 0.90 -31.31 -16.03
N ARG A 21 1.13 -29.98 -16.10
CA ARG A 21 0.65 -29.13 -17.18
C ARG A 21 1.81 -28.54 -17.97
N SER A 22 1.84 -28.93 -19.24
CA SER A 22 2.52 -28.35 -20.41
C SER A 22 3.27 -27.03 -20.20
N ASP A 23 4.55 -27.05 -20.56
CA ASP A 23 5.50 -25.93 -20.61
C ASP A 23 5.00 -24.75 -21.47
N VAL A 24 4.14 -23.91 -20.89
CA VAL A 24 3.93 -22.56 -21.40
C VAL A 24 5.10 -21.72 -20.87
N SER A 25 5.97 -21.28 -21.77
CA SER A 25 7.02 -20.28 -21.50
C SER A 25 6.38 -19.04 -20.85
N MET A 26 6.37 -19.01 -19.52
CA MET A 26 5.87 -17.88 -18.76
C MET A 26 6.92 -16.78 -18.82
N ASN A 27 6.68 -15.76 -19.64
CA ASN A 27 7.41 -14.50 -19.53
C ASN A 27 7.36 -14.06 -18.06
N PRO A 28 8.48 -13.63 -17.47
CA PRO A 28 8.50 -13.20 -16.08
C PRO A 28 7.46 -12.10 -15.89
N PRO A 29 6.70 -12.11 -14.78
CA PRO A 29 5.65 -11.14 -14.54
C PRO A 29 6.24 -9.73 -14.58
N THR A 30 5.63 -8.85 -15.37
CA THR A 30 6.11 -7.46 -15.57
C THR A 30 5.94 -6.59 -14.33
N ARG A 31 5.31 -7.09 -13.26
CA ARG A 31 5.03 -6.37 -12.02
C ARG A 31 5.45 -7.20 -10.82
N SER A 32 6.00 -6.51 -9.82
CA SER A 32 6.37 -7.12 -8.53
C SER A 32 5.16 -7.77 -7.88
N GLU A 33 5.35 -8.96 -7.31
CA GLU A 33 4.36 -9.62 -6.47
C GLU A 33 4.38 -9.11 -5.03
N LEU A 34 5.34 -8.25 -4.69
CA LEU A 34 5.54 -7.72 -3.35
C LEU A 34 5.10 -6.26 -3.26
N LEU A 35 4.34 -5.96 -2.21
CA LEU A 35 3.90 -4.62 -1.87
C LEU A 35 4.53 -4.20 -0.54
N VAL A 36 5.00 -2.97 -0.44
CA VAL A 36 5.63 -2.42 0.77
C VAL A 36 4.79 -1.31 1.36
N HIS A 37 4.47 -1.44 2.64
CA HIS A 37 4.00 -0.34 3.46
C HIS A 37 5.21 0.36 4.09
N TRP A 38 5.45 1.61 3.72
CA TRP A 38 6.53 2.44 4.27
C TRP A 38 6.04 3.24 5.46
N THR A 39 6.85 3.30 6.52
CA THR A 39 6.55 4.02 7.76
C THR A 39 7.82 4.57 8.43
N GLY A 40 7.64 5.31 9.52
CA GLY A 40 8.74 5.88 10.30
C GLY A 40 9.35 7.14 9.68
N ARG A 41 8.57 7.93 8.94
CA ARG A 41 9.00 9.23 8.41
C ARG A 41 9.37 10.23 9.51
N ASP A 42 8.70 10.13 10.64
CA ASP A 42 8.88 10.88 11.88
C ASP A 42 9.95 10.26 12.81
N CYS A 43 10.48 9.08 12.47
CA CYS A 43 11.49 8.40 13.27
C CYS A 43 12.90 8.80 12.79
N LYS A 44 13.75 9.19 13.73
CA LYS A 44 15.20 9.39 13.52
C LYS A 44 16.05 8.49 14.40
N ASP A 45 15.47 8.03 15.50
CA ASP A 45 16.10 7.16 16.49
C ASP A 45 15.77 5.70 16.16
N PRO A 46 16.78 4.81 16.02
CA PRO A 46 16.59 3.36 15.90
C PRO A 46 15.57 2.78 16.90
N HIS A 47 15.54 3.25 18.16
CA HIS A 47 14.58 2.78 19.16
C HIS A 47 13.13 3.04 18.75
N LEU A 48 12.83 4.20 18.16
CA LEU A 48 11.48 4.52 17.69
C LEU A 48 11.04 3.63 16.53
N PHE A 49 11.98 3.20 15.67
CA PHE A 49 11.69 2.22 14.64
C PHE A 49 11.35 0.85 15.22
N ILE A 50 12.06 0.42 16.28
CA ILE A 50 11.77 -0.86 16.95
C ILE A 50 10.39 -0.82 17.62
N GLU A 51 10.08 0.25 18.36
CA GLU A 51 8.75 0.40 18.97
C GLU A 51 7.63 0.46 17.93
N ARG A 52 7.88 1.10 16.78
CA ARG A 52 6.92 1.09 15.67
C ARG A 52 6.72 -0.32 15.10
N LEU A 53 7.81 -1.05 14.91
CA LEU A 53 7.75 -2.42 14.41
C LEU A 53 6.98 -3.33 15.37
N LYS A 54 7.24 -3.24 16.67
CA LYS A 54 6.46 -3.94 17.72
C LYS A 54 4.98 -3.59 17.65
N SER A 55 4.67 -2.29 17.62
CA SER A 55 3.28 -1.82 17.51
C SER A 55 2.57 -2.38 16.28
N ILE A 56 3.25 -2.48 15.14
CA ILE A 56 2.71 -3.06 13.90
C ILE A 56 2.44 -4.56 14.04
N TYR A 57 3.34 -5.32 14.68
CA TYR A 57 3.14 -6.76 14.91
C TYR A 57 2.04 -7.03 15.94
N GLU A 58 1.91 -6.20 16.96
CA GLU A 58 0.92 -6.37 18.03
C GLU A 58 -0.48 -5.88 17.63
N ASN A 59 -0.56 -4.79 16.87
CA ASN A 59 -1.82 -4.07 16.61
C ASN A 59 -2.21 -4.00 15.12
N GLY A 60 -1.38 -4.56 14.23
CA GLY A 60 -1.57 -4.48 12.79
C GLY A 60 -1.16 -3.13 12.18
N LEU A 61 -1.46 -2.96 10.90
CA LEU A 61 -1.22 -1.71 10.17
C LEU A 61 -2.37 -0.74 10.40
N TYR A 62 -2.08 0.47 10.88
CA TYR A 62 -3.13 1.47 11.11
C TYR A 62 -3.61 2.12 9.81
N TYR A 63 -4.91 2.26 9.67
CA TYR A 63 -5.54 3.12 8.67
C TYR A 63 -5.29 4.58 9.04
N THR A 64 -4.60 5.28 8.16
CA THR A 64 -4.31 6.70 8.31
C THR A 64 -5.20 7.52 7.39
N ASP A 65 -5.49 8.73 7.85
CA ASP A 65 -6.10 9.77 7.03
C ASP A 65 -5.17 10.07 5.84
N SER A 66 -5.68 9.91 4.62
CA SER A 66 -4.95 10.13 3.37
C SER A 66 -4.71 11.62 3.06
N ASN A 67 -3.72 11.99 2.25
CA ASN A 67 -3.64 13.39 1.83
C ASN A 67 -4.86 13.77 0.98
N PHE A 68 -5.36 15.00 1.13
CA PHE A 68 -6.34 15.54 0.20
C PHE A 68 -5.68 15.75 -1.16
N TYR A 69 -6.37 15.31 -2.19
CA TYR A 69 -5.99 15.55 -3.57
C TYR A 69 -7.10 16.32 -4.26
N ASN A 70 -6.71 17.32 -5.01
CA ASN A 70 -7.60 18.02 -5.90
C ASN A 70 -7.40 17.50 -7.32
N LEU A 71 -8.50 17.33 -8.04
CA LEU A 71 -8.50 17.07 -9.47
C LEU A 71 -9.08 18.28 -10.18
N HIS A 72 -8.43 18.71 -11.25
CA HIS A 72 -8.92 19.80 -12.08
C HIS A 72 -9.67 19.23 -13.28
N GLY A 73 -10.88 19.74 -13.48
CA GLY A 73 -11.72 19.43 -14.65
C GLY A 73 -11.43 20.42 -15.77
N VAL A 74 -11.72 20.02 -17.01
CA VAL A 74 -11.54 20.86 -18.19
C VAL A 74 -12.88 21.00 -18.91
N GLY A 75 -13.31 22.24 -19.17
CA GLY A 75 -14.54 22.57 -19.89
C GLY A 75 -15.27 23.77 -19.28
N GLY A 76 -16.00 24.53 -20.09
CA GLY A 76 -16.64 25.79 -19.68
C GLY A 76 -17.72 25.66 -18.60
N ASP A 77 -18.44 24.54 -18.58
CA ASP A 77 -19.57 24.31 -17.65
C ASP A 77 -19.21 23.34 -16.50
N ALA A 78 -18.02 22.74 -16.51
CA ALA A 78 -17.60 21.85 -15.44
C ALA A 78 -16.95 22.67 -14.31
N PRO A 79 -17.20 22.32 -13.03
CA PRO A 79 -16.43 22.90 -11.93
C PRO A 79 -14.94 22.70 -12.20
N SER A 80 -14.16 23.77 -12.04
CA SER A 80 -12.73 23.79 -12.39
C SER A 80 -11.90 22.84 -11.52
N GLU A 81 -12.44 22.39 -10.38
CA GLU A 81 -11.76 21.57 -9.40
C GLU A 81 -12.77 20.73 -8.61
N CYS A 82 -12.40 19.51 -8.24
CA CYS A 82 -13.07 18.75 -7.20
C CYS A 82 -12.06 18.24 -6.17
N LYS A 83 -12.49 18.18 -4.92
CA LYS A 83 -11.74 17.54 -3.85
C LYS A 83 -12.08 16.05 -3.85
N LEU A 84 -11.09 15.20 -4.08
CA LEU A 84 -11.30 13.76 -3.98
C LEU A 84 -11.68 13.39 -2.54
N PRO A 85 -12.59 12.41 -2.36
CA PRO A 85 -13.02 11.98 -1.05
C PRO A 85 -11.85 11.39 -0.27
N HIS A 86 -11.90 11.68 1.02
CA HIS A 86 -10.88 11.27 1.96
C HIS A 86 -11.45 10.20 2.86
N LEU A 87 -11.01 8.96 2.62
CA LEU A 87 -11.31 7.82 3.47
C LEU A 87 -10.02 7.34 4.11
N PRO A 88 -10.05 6.88 5.38
CA PRO A 88 -8.91 6.26 6.01
C PRO A 88 -8.41 5.09 5.17
N SER A 89 -7.10 5.02 4.95
CA SER A 89 -6.49 4.04 4.08
C SER A 89 -5.12 3.60 4.58
N ILE A 90 -4.68 2.42 4.11
CA ILE A 90 -3.30 1.97 4.21
C ILE A 90 -2.75 1.96 2.79
N CYS A 91 -1.67 2.69 2.58
CA CYS A 91 -1.00 2.76 1.28
C CYS A 91 0.18 1.81 1.23
N PHE A 92 0.37 1.22 0.05
CA PHE A 92 1.50 0.39 -0.31
C PHE A 92 2.10 0.87 -1.63
N THR A 93 3.34 0.50 -1.88
CA THR A 93 4.00 0.69 -3.19
C THR A 93 4.47 -0.66 -3.71
N GLU A 94 4.46 -0.86 -5.04
CA GLU A 94 5.13 -2.02 -5.62
C GLU A 94 6.63 -2.00 -5.28
N LEU A 95 7.13 -3.08 -4.66
CA LEU A 95 8.55 -3.17 -4.33
C LEU A 95 9.37 -3.32 -5.61
N ARG A 96 10.06 -2.23 -5.99
CA ARG A 96 11.12 -2.23 -6.98
C ARG A 96 12.37 -1.72 -6.28
N LEU A 97 13.40 -2.57 -6.15
CA LEU A 97 14.60 -2.26 -5.37
C LEU A 97 15.22 -0.90 -5.78
N ARG A 98 15.35 -0.66 -7.09
CA ARG A 98 15.80 0.62 -7.66
C ARG A 98 15.01 1.87 -7.24
N HIS A 99 13.76 1.72 -6.78
CA HIS A 99 12.92 2.84 -6.31
C HIS A 99 12.81 2.92 -4.78
N ALA A 100 13.28 1.90 -4.04
CA ALA A 100 13.11 1.80 -2.59
C ALA A 100 13.62 3.05 -1.86
N HIS A 101 14.79 3.55 -2.24
CA HIS A 101 15.36 4.77 -1.63
C HIS A 101 14.57 6.04 -1.95
N ARG A 102 14.00 6.15 -3.14
CA ARG A 102 13.14 7.29 -3.48
C ARG A 102 11.85 7.25 -2.66
N PHE A 103 11.25 6.08 -2.52
CA PHE A 103 10.03 5.90 -1.73
C PHE A 103 10.29 6.10 -0.24
N SER A 104 11.42 5.60 0.26
CA SER A 104 11.74 5.74 1.68
C SER A 104 11.92 7.20 2.11
N LYS A 105 12.51 8.04 1.24
CA LYS A 105 12.59 9.48 1.45
C LYS A 105 11.22 10.17 1.53
N ARG A 106 10.22 9.65 0.82
CA ARG A 106 8.86 10.24 0.78
C ARG A 106 7.97 9.74 1.92
N TYR A 107 8.05 8.45 2.23
CA TYR A 107 7.06 7.76 3.06
C TYR A 107 7.61 7.20 4.38
N GLY A 108 8.93 7.18 4.55
CA GLY A 108 9.60 6.64 5.73
C GLY A 108 10.52 5.48 5.40
N THR A 109 11.51 5.24 6.25
CA THR A 109 12.65 4.35 5.97
C THR A 109 12.48 2.92 6.47
N LEU A 110 11.41 2.63 7.23
CA LEU A 110 11.03 1.27 7.61
C LEU A 110 9.95 0.76 6.64
N GLY A 111 10.18 -0.38 6.01
CA GLY A 111 9.24 -1.00 5.07
C GLY A 111 8.77 -2.37 5.55
N ILE A 112 7.46 -2.62 5.54
CA ILE A 112 6.85 -3.93 5.83
C ILE A 112 6.31 -4.51 4.53
N VAL A 113 6.81 -5.68 4.13
CA VAL A 113 6.58 -6.25 2.80
C VAL A 113 5.62 -7.44 2.88
N PHE A 114 4.59 -7.42 2.02
CA PHE A 114 3.57 -8.47 1.92
C PHE A 114 3.46 -8.99 0.49
N GLN A 115 2.91 -10.20 0.34
CA GLN A 115 2.47 -10.67 -0.97
C GLN A 115 1.23 -9.87 -1.42
N ARG A 116 1.26 -9.39 -2.67
CA ARG A 116 0.14 -8.68 -3.29
C ARG A 116 -1.14 -9.50 -3.27
N ALA A 117 -1.05 -10.80 -3.59
CA ALA A 117 -2.20 -11.69 -3.61
C ALA A 117 -2.88 -11.79 -2.24
N TYR A 118 -2.08 -11.85 -1.16
CA TYR A 118 -2.58 -11.82 0.21
C TYR A 118 -3.34 -10.53 0.50
N LEU A 119 -2.75 -9.36 0.20
CA LEU A 119 -3.39 -8.06 0.48
C LEU A 119 -4.68 -7.85 -0.33
N ILE A 120 -4.72 -8.31 -1.59
CA ILE A 120 -5.96 -8.28 -2.41
C ILE A 120 -7.03 -9.14 -1.73
N LYS A 121 -6.70 -10.40 -1.44
CA LYS A 121 -7.65 -11.39 -0.92
C LYS A 121 -8.16 -11.03 0.48
N LYS A 122 -7.28 -10.60 1.37
CA LYS A 122 -7.61 -10.37 2.79
C LYS A 122 -8.00 -8.93 3.09
N GLY A 123 -7.31 -7.98 2.48
CA GLY A 123 -7.43 -6.55 2.81
C GLY A 123 -8.26 -5.74 1.82
N GLY A 124 -8.50 -6.27 0.62
CA GLY A 124 -9.18 -5.56 -0.46
C GLY A 124 -8.27 -4.53 -1.11
N ALA A 125 -6.95 -4.78 -1.11
CA ALA A 125 -5.99 -3.88 -1.70
C ALA A 125 -6.25 -3.75 -3.20
N ASN A 126 -6.29 -2.53 -3.71
CA ASN A 126 -6.47 -2.24 -5.14
C ASN A 126 -5.44 -1.19 -5.61
N PRO A 127 -5.05 -1.23 -6.89
CA PRO A 127 -4.13 -0.24 -7.44
C PRO A 127 -4.82 1.13 -7.51
N VAL A 128 -4.04 2.19 -7.33
CA VAL A 128 -4.51 3.56 -7.50
C VAL A 128 -4.73 3.87 -8.99
N PHE A 129 -5.86 4.50 -9.30
CA PHE A 129 -6.17 5.07 -10.61
C PHE A 129 -5.57 6.46 -10.71
N TYR A 130 -4.46 6.56 -11.41
CA TYR A 130 -3.85 7.85 -11.68
C TYR A 130 -4.62 8.59 -12.77
N ILE A 131 -5.07 9.80 -12.46
CA ILE A 131 -5.87 10.64 -13.34
C ILE A 131 -5.04 11.85 -13.75
N HIS A 132 -4.97 12.16 -15.05
CA HIS A 132 -4.27 13.35 -15.52
C HIS A 132 -4.92 14.62 -14.94
N SER A 133 -4.14 15.50 -14.31
CA SER A 133 -4.63 16.68 -13.60
C SER A 133 -4.32 18.00 -14.31
N GLY A 134 -3.94 17.96 -15.58
CA GLY A 134 -3.66 19.16 -16.38
C GLY A 134 -4.90 19.72 -17.11
N ASN A 135 -4.69 20.78 -17.89
CA ASN A 135 -5.71 21.51 -18.65
C ASN A 135 -6.28 20.74 -19.86
N SER A 136 -6.06 19.43 -19.94
CA SER A 136 -6.66 18.56 -20.94
C SER A 136 -6.94 17.18 -20.35
N GLY A 137 -7.99 16.54 -20.84
CA GLY A 137 -8.37 15.18 -20.46
C GLY A 137 -9.88 15.01 -20.37
N ILE A 138 -10.38 13.90 -20.91
CA ILE A 138 -11.79 13.54 -20.78
C ILE A 138 -12.07 12.89 -19.41
N VAL A 139 -11.13 12.07 -18.92
CA VAL A 139 -11.30 11.28 -17.71
C VAL A 139 -11.39 12.15 -16.46
N ASN A 140 -10.49 13.13 -16.28
CA ASN A 140 -10.56 14.06 -15.15
C ASN A 140 -11.85 14.86 -15.14
N THR A 141 -12.33 15.36 -16.29
CA THR A 141 -13.63 16.07 -16.36
C THR A 141 -14.78 15.17 -15.91
N HIS A 142 -14.81 13.90 -16.31
CA HIS A 142 -15.85 12.97 -15.86
C HIS A 142 -15.73 12.60 -14.39
N VAL A 143 -14.51 12.41 -13.86
CA VAL A 143 -14.27 12.15 -12.44
C VAL A 143 -14.71 13.33 -11.58
N VAL A 144 -14.41 14.56 -12.00
CA VAL A 144 -14.86 15.80 -11.34
C VAL A 144 -16.38 15.89 -11.31
N ARG A 145 -17.05 15.64 -12.45
CA ARG A 145 -18.52 15.60 -12.51
C ARG A 145 -19.10 14.53 -11.60
N LEU A 146 -18.51 13.34 -11.56
CA LEU A 146 -18.94 12.25 -10.69
C LEU A 146 -18.81 12.66 -9.21
N SER A 147 -17.67 13.24 -8.83
CA SER A 147 -17.43 13.73 -7.47
C SER A 147 -18.47 14.77 -7.04
N ASN A 148 -18.75 15.76 -7.89
CA ASN A 148 -19.69 16.83 -7.54
C ASN A 148 -21.15 16.34 -7.50
N SER A 149 -21.51 15.35 -8.33
CA SER A 149 -22.83 14.72 -8.26
C SER A 149 -23.07 13.95 -6.95
N SER A 150 -21.99 13.51 -6.29
CA SER A 150 -22.03 12.79 -5.02
C SER A 150 -22.26 13.69 -3.81
N GLU A 151 -21.85 14.96 -3.88
CA GLU A 151 -22.03 15.97 -2.82
C GLU A 151 -23.47 16.48 -2.77
N ILE A 152 -24.11 16.62 -3.94
CA ILE A 152 -25.49 17.14 -4.05
C ILE A 152 -26.53 16.15 -3.47
N ASN A 153 -26.18 14.87 -3.33
CA ASN A 153 -27.11 13.79 -2.95
C ASN A 153 -26.78 13.14 -1.59
N SER A 154 -26.36 13.93 -0.59
CA SER A 154 -25.79 13.42 0.68
C SER A 154 -26.68 12.47 1.50
N GLU A 155 -27.96 12.30 1.17
CA GLU A 155 -28.87 11.36 1.85
C GLU A 155 -28.95 9.97 1.18
N ASN A 156 -28.38 9.76 -0.01
CA ASN A 156 -28.47 8.49 -0.74
C ASN A 156 -27.22 7.60 -0.58
N THR A 157 -27.43 6.30 -0.34
CA THR A 157 -26.40 5.24 -0.25
C THR A 157 -25.46 5.20 -1.46
N THR A 158 -25.95 5.58 -2.65
CA THR A 158 -25.17 5.73 -3.89
C THR A 158 -23.96 6.66 -3.74
N SER A 159 -23.98 7.61 -2.80
CA SER A 159 -22.85 8.51 -2.52
C SER A 159 -21.65 7.77 -1.90
N ASN A 160 -21.87 6.69 -1.13
CA ASN A 160 -20.79 6.01 -0.42
C ASN A 160 -19.95 5.12 -1.34
N ASP A 161 -20.57 4.38 -2.26
CA ASP A 161 -19.84 3.56 -3.25
C ASP A 161 -18.99 4.45 -4.17
N GLN A 162 -19.55 5.59 -4.60
CA GLN A 162 -18.82 6.59 -5.36
C GLN A 162 -17.61 7.12 -4.58
N LYS A 163 -17.80 7.50 -3.30
CA LYS A 163 -16.70 7.93 -2.43
C LYS A 163 -15.62 6.86 -2.29
N TYR A 164 -16.02 5.60 -2.14
CA TYR A 164 -15.10 4.48 -2.06
C TYR A 164 -14.29 4.32 -3.35
N ILE A 165 -14.92 4.30 -4.51
CA ILE A 165 -14.22 4.18 -5.79
C ILE A 165 -13.27 5.37 -6.00
N LEU A 166 -13.75 6.59 -5.76
CA LEU A 166 -12.98 7.81 -5.92
C LEU A 166 -11.80 7.92 -4.95
N SER A 167 -11.84 7.20 -3.81
CA SER A 167 -10.69 7.12 -2.89
C SER A 167 -9.51 6.33 -3.45
N PHE A 168 -9.70 5.60 -4.56
CA PHE A 168 -8.60 5.00 -5.33
C PHE A 168 -8.08 5.92 -6.43
N CYS A 169 -8.68 7.09 -6.64
CA CYS A 169 -8.15 8.06 -7.58
C CYS A 169 -7.01 8.88 -6.96
N LYS A 170 -6.07 9.29 -7.81
CA LYS A 170 -4.99 10.22 -7.46
C LYS A 170 -4.56 11.01 -8.69
N PRO A 171 -4.23 12.30 -8.60
CA PRO A 171 -3.65 13.02 -9.72
C PRO A 171 -2.30 12.39 -10.14
N MET A 172 -2.00 12.37 -11.44
CA MET A 172 -0.70 11.93 -11.98
C MET A 172 0.44 12.90 -11.65
N SER A 173 0.11 14.18 -11.57
CA SER A 173 1.06 15.27 -11.38
C SER A 173 0.51 16.31 -10.40
N LYS A 174 1.28 17.37 -10.14
CA LYS A 174 0.70 18.59 -9.56
C LYS A 174 0.10 19.43 -10.70
N PRO A 175 -0.91 20.27 -10.45
CA PRO A 175 -1.62 21.02 -11.50
C PRO A 175 -0.68 21.86 -12.39
N GLU A 176 0.37 22.42 -11.79
CA GLU A 176 1.33 23.31 -12.45
C GLU A 176 2.61 22.60 -12.93
N GLN A 177 2.78 21.32 -12.60
CA GLN A 177 3.98 20.57 -12.93
C GLN A 177 3.64 19.54 -14.01
N GLY A 178 4.28 19.66 -15.18
CA GLY A 178 4.17 18.65 -16.25
C GLY A 178 4.77 17.29 -15.89
N ASP A 179 5.48 17.22 -14.75
CA ASP A 179 6.11 16.00 -14.27
C ASP A 179 5.08 15.03 -13.68
N LEU A 180 5.10 13.77 -14.14
CA LEU A 180 4.24 12.67 -13.67
C LEU A 180 4.71 12.09 -12.33
N VAL A 181 4.99 12.97 -11.36
CA VAL A 181 5.68 12.69 -10.10
C VAL A 181 5.01 11.57 -9.28
N TYR A 182 3.67 11.48 -9.36
CA TYR A 182 2.89 10.50 -8.61
C TYR A 182 2.73 9.18 -9.38
N PHE A 183 2.70 9.22 -10.71
CA PHE A 183 2.45 8.04 -11.55
C PHE A 183 3.47 6.90 -11.30
N GLU A 184 4.72 7.26 -11.05
CA GLU A 184 5.81 6.31 -10.81
C GLU A 184 5.75 5.62 -9.44
N GLU A 185 4.84 6.04 -8.56
CA GLU A 185 4.71 5.49 -7.20
C GLU A 185 4.10 4.09 -7.21
N HIS A 186 3.34 3.74 -8.26
CA HIS A 186 2.63 2.46 -8.37
C HIS A 186 1.91 2.10 -7.06
N GLU A 187 1.17 3.07 -6.54
CA GLU A 187 0.51 3.00 -5.25
C GLU A 187 -0.65 1.99 -5.28
N TRP A 188 -0.79 1.26 -4.19
CA TRP A 188 -1.93 0.40 -3.87
C TRP A 188 -2.55 0.88 -2.57
N ARG A 189 -3.88 0.81 -2.44
CA ARG A 189 -4.59 1.22 -1.22
C ARG A 189 -5.45 0.09 -0.72
N MET A 190 -5.55 -0.02 0.61
CA MET A 190 -6.69 -0.62 1.29
C MET A 190 -7.47 0.51 1.93
N VAL A 191 -8.76 0.61 1.67
CA VAL A 191 -9.59 1.73 2.12
C VAL A 191 -10.65 1.22 3.09
N VAL A 192 -10.87 1.94 4.20
CA VAL A 192 -11.98 1.66 5.11
C VAL A 192 -13.28 2.07 4.44
N PHE A 193 -14.24 1.15 4.42
CA PHE A 193 -15.56 1.40 3.87
C PHE A 193 -16.60 1.29 4.99
N GLN A 194 -17.28 2.41 5.28
CA GLN A 194 -18.12 2.54 6.47
C GLN A 194 -19.43 1.74 6.41
N SER A 195 -19.94 1.40 5.22
CA SER A 195 -21.25 0.73 5.12
C SER A 195 -21.19 -0.80 5.23
N TRP A 196 -20.10 -1.35 5.79
CA TRP A 196 -19.95 -2.79 6.03
C TRP A 196 -21.04 -3.37 6.93
N GLU A 197 -21.49 -2.58 7.89
CA GLU A 197 -22.47 -3.02 8.90
C GLU A 197 -23.90 -3.02 8.36
N THR A 198 -24.23 -2.14 7.40
CA THR A 198 -25.61 -1.94 6.93
C THR A 198 -25.97 -2.68 5.65
N ASN A 199 -25.00 -2.95 4.77
CA ASN A 199 -25.25 -3.55 3.45
C ASN A 199 -24.25 -4.64 3.06
N GLY A 200 -23.58 -5.32 4.01
CA GLY A 200 -22.49 -6.28 3.74
C GLY A 200 -22.79 -7.42 2.75
N ASN A 201 -24.04 -7.61 2.33
CA ASN A 201 -24.47 -8.65 1.40
C ASN A 201 -23.93 -8.53 -0.04
N PHE A 202 -23.43 -7.37 -0.48
CA PHE A 202 -22.86 -7.24 -1.82
C PHE A 202 -21.34 -7.49 -1.88
N LEU A 203 -20.64 -7.48 -0.74
CA LEU A 203 -19.22 -7.74 -0.70
C LEU A 203 -18.93 -9.24 -0.71
N PRO A 204 -17.84 -9.69 -1.36
CA PRO A 204 -17.35 -11.05 -1.24
C PRO A 204 -17.19 -11.48 0.23
N LEU A 205 -17.51 -12.74 0.53
CA LEU A 205 -17.56 -13.28 1.89
C LEU A 205 -16.23 -13.11 2.64
N GLU A 206 -15.12 -13.16 1.90
CA GLU A 206 -13.77 -13.01 2.41
C GLU A 206 -13.58 -11.67 3.12
N PHE A 207 -14.20 -10.59 2.59
CA PHE A 207 -14.13 -9.25 3.18
C PHE A 207 -15.05 -9.06 4.38
N ARG A 208 -16.10 -9.89 4.52
CA ARG A 208 -16.99 -9.88 5.69
C ARG A 208 -16.35 -10.53 6.91
N SER A 209 -15.45 -11.49 6.68
CA SER A 209 -14.77 -12.25 7.73
C SER A 209 -13.67 -11.48 8.45
N CYS A 210 -13.22 -10.36 7.87
CA CYS A 210 -12.31 -9.44 8.53
C CYS A 210 -13.09 -8.71 9.63
N LYS A 211 -13.12 -9.31 10.83
CA LYS A 211 -13.54 -8.65 12.07
C LYS A 211 -12.73 -7.37 12.18
N ARG A 212 -13.34 -6.25 11.83
CA ARG A 212 -12.85 -4.92 12.16
C ARG A 212 -13.91 -4.39 13.10
N SER A 213 -13.59 -4.24 14.37
CA SER A 213 -14.43 -3.37 15.20
C SER A 213 -14.53 -2.01 14.49
N PRO A 214 -15.68 -1.32 14.50
CA PRO A 214 -15.75 0.07 14.03
C PRO A 214 -14.76 1.01 14.75
N THR A 215 -14.20 0.60 15.90
CA THR A 215 -13.09 1.27 16.60
C THR A 215 -11.70 0.81 16.17
N GLU A 216 -11.56 -0.37 15.56
CA GLU A 216 -10.28 -0.93 15.11
C GLU A 216 -9.91 -0.33 13.75
N ARG A 217 -9.18 0.79 13.82
CA ARG A 217 -8.53 1.41 12.66
C ARG A 217 -7.27 0.65 12.25
N SER A 218 -7.30 -0.68 12.24
CA SER A 218 -6.14 -1.51 11.91
C SER A 218 -6.46 -2.65 10.94
N PHE A 219 -5.47 -3.00 10.11
CA PHE A 219 -5.43 -4.22 9.34
C PHE A 219 -4.50 -5.22 10.04
N TYR A 220 -5.10 -6.26 10.60
CA TYR A 220 -4.39 -7.36 11.24
C TYR A 220 -3.85 -8.37 10.22
N PHE A 221 -2.70 -8.95 10.52
CA PHE A 221 -2.05 -9.97 9.72
C PHE A 221 -1.32 -10.95 10.64
N GLU A 222 -1.14 -12.17 10.15
CA GLU A 222 -0.35 -13.19 10.85
C GLU A 222 1.14 -12.99 10.56
N HIS A 223 2.03 -13.41 11.47
CA HIS A 223 3.48 -13.19 11.32
C HIS A 223 4.04 -13.73 9.99
N HIS A 224 3.50 -14.85 9.50
CA HIS A 224 3.94 -15.51 8.27
C HIS A 224 3.55 -14.79 6.97
N GLU A 225 2.69 -13.77 7.07
CA GLU A 225 2.29 -12.96 5.91
C GLU A 225 3.31 -11.86 5.60
N VAL A 226 4.16 -11.51 6.57
CA VAL A 226 5.27 -10.56 6.38
C VAL A 226 6.42 -11.28 5.67
N GLN A 227 6.63 -10.97 4.39
CA GLN A 227 7.66 -11.62 3.56
C GLN A 227 9.06 -11.05 3.82
N ALA A 228 9.13 -9.74 4.07
CA ALA A 228 10.38 -9.03 4.31
C ALA A 228 10.15 -7.79 5.18
N ILE A 229 11.21 -7.35 5.84
CA ILE A 229 11.30 -6.09 6.55
C ILE A 229 12.50 -5.33 5.99
N VAL A 230 12.25 -4.12 5.50
CA VAL A 230 13.28 -3.18 5.05
C VAL A 230 13.61 -2.24 6.19
N PHE A 231 14.81 -2.36 6.75
CA PHE A 231 15.32 -1.50 7.81
C PHE A 231 15.98 -0.24 7.25
N PRO A 232 15.92 0.89 7.98
CA PRO A 232 16.64 2.11 7.61
C PRO A 232 18.13 1.88 7.45
N ASP A 233 18.73 1.12 8.37
CA ASP A 233 20.16 0.83 8.43
C ASP A 233 20.45 -0.48 9.20
N LYS A 234 21.72 -0.90 9.13
CA LYS A 234 22.22 -2.11 9.79
C LYS A 234 22.08 -2.09 11.31
N GLU A 235 22.19 -0.91 11.92
CA GLU A 235 22.16 -0.76 13.37
C GLU A 235 20.74 -0.98 13.91
N THR A 236 19.75 -0.39 13.26
CA THR A 236 18.33 -0.59 13.54
C THR A 236 17.97 -2.08 13.39
N ARG A 237 18.41 -2.74 12.31
CA ARG A 237 18.22 -4.19 12.15
C ARG A 237 18.86 -4.97 13.31
N ARG A 238 20.10 -4.64 13.69
CA ARG A 238 20.82 -5.31 14.78
C ARG A 238 20.10 -5.14 16.12
N MET A 239 19.50 -3.98 16.36
CA MET A 239 18.68 -3.73 17.55
C MET A 239 17.40 -4.56 17.53
N ALA A 240 16.68 -4.61 16.41
CA ALA A 240 15.49 -5.45 16.25
C ALA A 240 15.80 -6.93 16.56
N MET A 241 16.94 -7.43 16.07
CA MET A 241 17.37 -8.82 16.31
C MET A 241 17.73 -9.13 17.76
N LYS A 242 17.99 -8.11 18.58
CA LYS A 242 18.30 -8.27 20.02
C LYS A 242 17.09 -7.99 20.91
N ASP A 243 16.03 -7.38 20.36
CA ASP A 243 14.82 -7.08 21.11
C ASP A 243 14.03 -8.38 21.40
N PRO A 244 13.74 -8.71 22.67
CA PRO A 244 13.06 -9.96 23.02
C PRO A 244 11.65 -10.09 22.43
N THR A 245 10.93 -8.98 22.21
CA THR A 245 9.60 -9.00 21.60
C THR A 245 9.72 -9.36 20.14
N MET A 246 10.63 -8.70 19.42
CA MET A 246 10.87 -8.99 18.01
C MET A 246 11.43 -10.39 17.78
N GLN A 247 12.30 -10.90 18.65
CA GLN A 247 12.79 -12.27 18.57
C GLN A 247 11.65 -13.30 18.64
N ARG A 248 10.63 -13.07 19.48
CA ARG A 248 9.45 -13.96 19.51
C ARG A 248 8.75 -13.99 18.15
N HIS A 249 8.46 -12.83 17.57
CA HIS A 249 7.85 -12.74 16.25
C HIS A 249 8.71 -13.40 15.14
N PHE A 250 10.03 -13.20 15.17
CA PHE A 250 10.96 -13.76 14.18
C PHE A 250 11.18 -15.27 14.32
N ASN A 251 11.03 -15.82 15.52
CA ASN A 251 11.11 -17.26 15.75
C ASN A 251 9.87 -17.98 15.20
N ASP A 252 8.69 -17.35 15.25
CA ASP A 252 7.47 -17.90 14.67
C ASP A 252 7.54 -17.90 13.14
N HIS A 253 8.04 -16.81 12.56
CA HIS A 253 8.32 -16.68 11.13
C HIS A 253 9.47 -15.72 10.91
N ALA A 254 10.53 -16.17 10.22
CA ALA A 254 11.69 -15.34 9.92
C ALA A 254 11.52 -14.61 8.56
N PRO A 255 11.06 -13.35 8.53
CA PRO A 255 11.00 -12.59 7.28
C PRO A 255 12.40 -12.30 6.76
N GLN A 256 12.52 -11.98 5.47
CA GLN A 256 13.78 -11.48 4.94
C GLN A 256 14.10 -10.11 5.54
N LEU A 257 15.30 -9.95 6.12
CA LEU A 257 15.71 -8.69 6.74
C LEU A 257 16.68 -7.96 5.80
N ILE A 258 16.22 -6.85 5.23
CA ILE A 258 16.93 -6.11 4.20
C ILE A 258 17.31 -4.73 4.76
N ASP A 259 18.53 -4.26 4.54
CA ASP A 259 18.90 -2.88 4.84
C ASP A 259 18.64 -2.02 3.60
N LEU A 260 18.13 -0.80 3.77
CA LEU A 260 17.80 0.09 2.66
C LEU A 260 19.00 0.34 1.72
N ASP A 261 20.22 0.37 2.25
CA ASP A 261 21.46 0.52 1.47
C ASP A 261 21.69 -0.62 0.47
N LEU A 262 21.20 -1.82 0.76
CA LEU A 262 21.33 -2.97 -0.15
C LEU A 262 20.42 -2.84 -1.38
N CYS A 263 19.33 -2.08 -1.28
CA CYS A 263 18.41 -1.87 -2.40
C CYS A 263 19.00 -1.02 -3.54
N HIS A 264 20.10 -0.30 -3.29
CA HIS A 264 20.79 0.52 -4.30
C HIS A 264 21.71 -0.25 -5.23
N ASN A 265 22.22 -1.40 -4.77
CA ASN A 265 23.27 -2.13 -5.47
C ASN A 265 22.71 -3.21 -6.42
N VAL A 266 21.42 -3.11 -6.77
CA VAL A 266 20.69 -4.08 -7.60
C VAL A 266 20.07 -3.37 -8.81
#